data_AF-A0A418AQK5-F1
#
_entry.id   AF-A0A418AQK5-F1
#
_cell.length_a   1.000
_cell.length_b   1.000
_cell.length_c   1.000
_cell.angle_alpha   90.00
_cell.angle_beta   90.00
_cell.angle_gamma   90.00
#
_symmetry.space_group_name_H-M   'P 1'
#
loop_
_entity.id
_entity.type
_entity.pdbx_description
1 polymer ?
#
loop_
_entity_poly.entity_id
_entity_poly.type
_entity_poly.pdbx_seq_one_letter_code
_entity_poly.pdbx_strand_id
1 'polypeptide(L)'
;MLRRLDPLLMLDEFHVALPGGFPDHPHRGFETIILLWTQGQAGAGGPALWLNLPARLKMTDPKYQEIPASGLPRAKDGNVEAIIIAGEAMGEKTNVFTNVPITYVHFTLTCPATHFHPLPVHHNAFVYVISGSGRIGGESVEAHSVVQKVHASISSARRTELENGQGGNTTC
;
A
#
# COMPACT_ATOMS: atom_id res chain seq x y z
N MET A 1 -9.62 8.22 -13.16
CA MET A 1 -8.78 9.12 -12.34
C MET A 1 -9.38 9.20 -10.94
N LEU A 2 -8.66 8.72 -9.92
CA LEU A 2 -9.08 8.71 -8.51
C LEU A 2 -8.98 10.12 -7.90
N ARG A 3 -9.77 11.08 -8.40
CA ARG A 3 -9.66 12.51 -8.06
C ARG A 3 -9.78 12.83 -6.56
N ARG A 4 -10.22 11.87 -5.73
CA ARG A 4 -10.40 12.02 -4.28
C ARG A 4 -9.26 11.43 -3.43
N LEU A 5 -8.21 10.89 -4.05
CA LEU A 5 -7.08 10.24 -3.34
C LEU A 5 -5.73 10.92 -3.56
N ASP A 6 -5.68 12.19 -3.99
CA ASP A 6 -4.42 12.96 -4.10
C ASP A 6 -3.58 12.76 -2.81
N PRO A 7 -2.28 12.41 -2.92
CA PRO A 7 -1.43 12.40 -4.11
C PRO A 7 -1.50 11.15 -5.03
N LEU A 8 -2.36 10.16 -4.77
CA LEU A 8 -2.42 8.95 -5.58
C LEU A 8 -3.00 9.19 -6.98
N LEU A 9 -2.26 8.79 -8.01
CA LEU A 9 -2.71 8.82 -9.40
C LEU A 9 -3.24 7.46 -9.86
N MET A 10 -2.54 6.39 -9.49
CA MET A 10 -2.81 5.03 -9.95
C MET A 10 -2.30 4.00 -8.94
N LEU A 11 -3.03 2.90 -8.83
CA LEU A 11 -2.56 1.62 -8.32
C LEU A 11 -2.92 0.58 -9.37
N ASP A 12 -1.97 -0.28 -9.72
CA ASP A 12 -2.18 -1.45 -10.57
C ASP A 12 -1.54 -2.67 -9.94
N GLU A 13 -2.20 -3.82 -9.94
CA GLU A 13 -1.59 -5.11 -9.58
C GLU A 13 -1.29 -5.86 -10.87
N PHE A 14 -0.01 -5.98 -11.22
CA PHE A 14 0.39 -6.60 -12.48
C PHE A 14 0.93 -8.01 -12.27
N HIS A 15 0.76 -8.84 -13.30
CA HIS A 15 1.48 -10.10 -13.49
C HIS A 15 2.00 -10.13 -14.92
N VAL A 16 3.32 -10.29 -15.07
CA VAL A 16 3.99 -10.37 -16.36
C VAL A 16 4.78 -11.68 -16.46
N ALA A 17 4.76 -12.26 -17.65
CA ALA A 17 5.55 -13.42 -18.02
C ALA A 17 6.20 -13.18 -19.39
N LEU A 18 7.37 -13.78 -19.61
CA LEU A 18 8.08 -13.64 -20.88
C LEU A 18 7.25 -14.23 -22.04
N PRO A 19 7.26 -13.61 -23.23
CA PRO A 19 8.05 -12.44 -23.63
C PRO A 19 7.38 -11.08 -23.36
N GLY A 20 6.25 -11.05 -22.65
CA GLY A 20 5.50 -9.84 -22.34
C GLY A 20 6.18 -8.95 -21.29
N GLY A 21 5.72 -7.71 -21.18
CA GLY A 21 6.21 -6.74 -20.21
C GLY A 21 5.79 -5.32 -20.53
N PHE A 22 6.46 -4.36 -19.91
CA PHE A 22 6.28 -2.93 -20.14
C PHE A 22 7.44 -2.41 -21.00
N PRO A 23 7.29 -2.30 -22.34
CA PRO A 23 8.35 -1.84 -23.25
C PRO A 23 8.70 -0.37 -22.99
N ASP A 24 9.72 0.19 -23.65
CA ASP A 24 10.14 1.59 -23.49
C ASP A 24 8.97 2.58 -23.49
N HIS A 25 8.82 3.32 -22.39
CA HIS A 25 7.75 4.29 -22.22
C HIS A 25 8.20 5.44 -21.29
N PRO A 26 7.75 6.69 -21.55
CA PRO A 26 8.16 7.85 -20.77
C PRO A 26 7.28 8.05 -19.52
N HIS A 27 7.88 8.66 -18.49
CA HIS A 27 7.18 9.18 -17.31
C HIS A 27 7.64 10.61 -17.01
N ARG A 28 6.76 11.46 -16.47
CA ARG A 28 7.12 12.82 -16.04
C ARG A 28 6.17 13.34 -14.97
N GLY A 29 6.74 13.96 -13.93
CA GLY A 29 5.96 14.72 -12.94
C GLY A 29 5.25 13.92 -11.86
N PHE A 30 5.62 12.64 -11.69
CA PHE A 30 5.15 11.76 -10.62
C PHE A 30 6.25 10.75 -10.25
N GLU A 31 6.08 10.08 -9.11
CA GLU A 31 6.93 8.98 -8.66
C GLU A 31 6.21 7.64 -8.89
N THR A 32 6.98 6.60 -9.19
CA THR A 32 6.49 5.22 -9.32
C THR A 32 7.13 4.36 -8.24
N ILE A 33 6.32 3.69 -7.42
CA ILE A 33 6.77 2.72 -6.42
C ILE A 33 6.28 1.34 -6.86
N ILE A 34 7.19 0.38 -7.02
CA ILE A 34 6.87 -0.98 -7.45
C ILE A 34 7.30 -1.94 -6.35
N LEU A 35 6.36 -2.75 -5.86
CA LEU A 35 6.70 -3.93 -5.08
C LEU A 35 6.75 -5.11 -6.02
N LEU A 36 7.84 -5.88 -5.94
CA LEU A 36 8.04 -7.04 -6.79
C LEU A 36 7.96 -8.31 -5.96
N TRP A 37 7.08 -9.23 -6.36
CA TRP A 37 7.16 -10.63 -5.97
C TRP A 37 7.54 -11.49 -7.17
N THR A 38 8.44 -12.43 -6.94
CA THR A 38 8.87 -13.40 -7.95
C THR A 38 8.10 -14.70 -7.77
N GLN A 39 7.48 -15.23 -8.82
CA GLN A 39 6.81 -16.53 -8.81
C GLN A 39 7.68 -17.62 -9.48
N GLY A 40 8.99 -17.60 -9.21
CA GLY A 40 9.95 -18.49 -9.86
C GLY A 40 9.93 -18.31 -11.39
N GLN A 41 9.80 -19.41 -12.14
CA GLN A 41 9.74 -19.37 -13.61
C GLN A 41 8.39 -18.91 -14.17
N ALA A 42 7.36 -18.76 -13.33
CA ALA A 42 6.01 -18.36 -13.74
C ALA A 42 5.86 -16.84 -13.98
N GLY A 43 6.95 -16.09 -13.86
CA GLY A 43 7.00 -14.64 -14.09
C GLY A 43 7.13 -13.83 -12.80
N ALA A 44 6.85 -12.55 -12.93
CA ALA A 44 6.95 -11.59 -11.84
C ALA A 44 5.69 -10.73 -11.80
N GLY A 45 5.41 -10.16 -10.63
CA GLY A 45 4.25 -9.30 -10.48
C GLY A 45 4.37 -8.40 -9.27
N GLY A 46 3.29 -7.67 -9.03
CA GLY A 46 3.09 -6.93 -7.80
C GLY A 46 2.36 -5.63 -8.00
N PRO A 47 2.09 -4.89 -6.92
CA PRO A 47 1.48 -3.58 -7.02
C PRO A 47 2.49 -2.53 -7.53
N ALA A 48 2.05 -1.73 -8.51
CA ALA A 48 2.68 -0.50 -8.96
C ALA A 48 1.82 0.70 -8.55
N LEU A 49 2.42 1.63 -7.79
CA LEU A 49 1.78 2.83 -7.25
C LEU A 49 2.35 4.08 -7.91
N TRP A 50 1.50 4.97 -8.42
CA TRP A 50 1.93 6.26 -8.96
C TRP A 50 1.51 7.41 -8.05
N LEU A 51 2.48 8.20 -7.60
CA LEU A 51 2.28 9.33 -6.70
C LEU A 51 2.55 10.65 -7.41
N ASN A 52 1.54 11.51 -7.43
CA ASN A 52 1.63 12.85 -7.99
C ASN A 52 2.67 13.68 -7.24
N LEU A 53 3.61 14.28 -7.98
CA LEU A 53 4.51 15.26 -7.40
C LEU A 53 3.84 16.65 -7.32
N PRO A 54 4.08 17.41 -6.25
CA PRO A 54 3.74 18.83 -6.20
C PRO A 54 4.33 19.57 -7.39
N ALA A 55 3.65 20.62 -7.87
CA ALA A 55 4.06 21.38 -9.05
C ALA A 55 5.55 21.75 -9.07
N ARG A 56 6.09 22.20 -7.92
CA ARG A 56 7.50 22.59 -7.75
C ARG A 56 8.52 21.46 -7.97
N LEU A 57 8.10 20.19 -7.89
CA LEU A 57 8.95 19.01 -8.02
C LEU A 57 8.75 18.27 -9.35
N LYS A 58 7.77 18.66 -10.18
CA LYS A 58 7.43 17.93 -11.42
C LYS A 58 8.54 17.91 -12.47
N MET A 59 9.50 18.82 -12.34
CA MET A 59 10.61 19.04 -13.28
C MET A 59 11.98 18.75 -12.68
N THR A 60 12.02 18.17 -11.48
CA THR A 60 13.28 17.75 -10.86
C THR A 60 13.87 16.54 -11.61
N ASP A 61 15.21 16.45 -11.62
CA ASP A 61 15.92 15.29 -12.16
C ASP A 61 15.44 13.98 -11.51
N PRO A 62 15.32 12.89 -12.31
CA PRO A 62 14.84 11.61 -11.78
C PRO A 62 15.81 11.04 -10.75
N LYS A 63 15.25 10.35 -9.75
CA LYS A 63 16.00 9.63 -8.72
C LYS A 63 15.48 8.22 -8.61
N TYR A 64 16.37 7.28 -8.32
CA TYR A 64 16.07 5.86 -8.18
C TYR A 64 16.50 5.36 -6.81
N GLN A 65 15.67 4.51 -6.22
CA GLN A 65 15.95 3.79 -4.98
C GLN A 65 15.52 2.35 -5.16
N GLU A 66 16.48 1.44 -5.21
CA GLU A 66 16.23 0.00 -5.22
C GLU A 66 16.50 -0.54 -3.83
N ILE A 67 15.51 -1.21 -3.24
CA ILE A 67 15.58 -1.69 -1.87
C ILE A 67 15.21 -3.17 -1.86
N PRO A 68 16.12 -4.08 -1.48
CA PRO A 68 15.80 -5.49 -1.39
C PRO A 68 14.81 -5.73 -0.24
N ALA A 69 14.07 -6.83 -0.31
CA ALA A 69 13.08 -7.19 0.73
C ALA A 69 13.68 -7.33 2.14
N SER A 70 14.99 -7.61 2.25
CA SER A 70 15.74 -7.66 3.51
C SER A 70 16.12 -6.28 4.05
N GLY A 71 16.07 -5.23 3.23
CA GLY A 71 16.37 -3.85 3.62
C GLY A 71 15.17 -3.06 4.14
N LEU A 72 13.95 -3.64 4.07
CA LEU A 72 12.74 -3.01 4.58
C LEU A 72 12.49 -3.43 6.04
N PRO A 73 12.21 -2.48 6.95
CA PRO A 73 11.82 -2.79 8.31
C PRO A 73 10.56 -3.64 8.36
N ARG A 74 10.51 -4.54 9.36
CA ARG A 74 9.38 -5.41 9.62
C ARG A 74 8.96 -5.29 11.07
N ALA A 75 7.66 -5.16 11.30
CA ALA A 75 7.07 -5.22 12.62
C ALA A 75 6.15 -6.43 12.72
N LYS A 76 6.07 -7.02 13.92
CA LYS A 76 5.17 -8.12 14.23
C LYS A 76 4.54 -7.93 15.61
N ASP A 77 3.23 -8.09 15.67
CA ASP A 77 2.46 -8.10 16.91
C ASP A 77 1.41 -9.21 16.84
N GLY A 78 1.62 -10.30 17.58
CA GLY A 78 0.81 -11.50 17.49
C GLY A 78 0.70 -12.03 16.06
N ASN A 79 -0.54 -12.06 15.55
CA ASN A 79 -0.88 -12.55 14.21
C ASN A 79 -0.89 -11.45 13.13
N VAL A 80 -0.34 -10.27 13.43
CA VAL A 80 -0.22 -9.15 12.50
C VAL A 80 1.25 -8.95 12.16
N GLU A 81 1.59 -9.03 10.89
CA GLU A 81 2.91 -8.69 10.35
C GLU A 81 2.80 -7.49 9.41
N ALA A 82 3.79 -6.60 9.45
CA ALA A 82 3.87 -5.42 8.61
C ALA A 82 5.26 -5.28 7.99
N ILE A 83 5.32 -5.02 6.69
CA ILE A 83 6.53 -4.56 5.99
C ILE A 83 6.36 -3.06 5.70
N ILE A 84 7.26 -2.23 6.22
CA ILE A 84 7.18 -0.77 6.15
C ILE A 84 7.93 -0.28 4.91
N ILE A 85 7.18 0.02 3.84
CA ILE A 85 7.72 0.41 2.53
C ILE A 85 8.01 1.91 2.49
N ALA A 86 7.15 2.74 3.06
CA ALA A 86 7.35 4.17 3.24
C ALA A 86 6.67 4.65 4.53
N GLY A 87 7.28 5.64 5.18
CA GLY A 87 6.75 6.21 6.43
C GLY A 87 7.02 5.32 7.64
N GLU A 88 6.02 5.20 8.51
CA GLU A 88 6.12 4.53 9.81
C GLU A 88 4.84 3.73 10.11
N ALA A 89 5.01 2.55 10.71
CA ALA A 89 3.90 1.74 11.22
C ALA A 89 4.38 0.83 12.36
N MET A 90 3.51 0.58 13.34
CA MET A 90 3.77 -0.34 14.47
C MET A 90 5.08 -0.04 15.21
N GLY A 91 5.47 1.24 15.32
CA GLY A 91 6.70 1.69 15.98
C GLY A 91 7.96 1.57 15.13
N GLU A 92 7.87 1.03 13.91
CA GLU A 92 8.99 0.88 12.99
C GLU A 92 8.91 1.93 11.88
N LYS A 93 10.06 2.54 11.57
CA LYS A 93 10.20 3.57 10.54
C LYS A 93 11.25 3.18 9.52
N THR A 94 10.94 3.38 8.25
CA THR A 94 11.89 3.13 7.16
C THR A 94 12.70 4.36 6.77
N ASN A 95 13.86 4.11 6.18
CA ASN A 95 14.73 5.13 5.59
C ASN A 95 14.45 5.35 4.09
N VAL A 96 13.45 4.67 3.52
CA VAL A 96 13.02 4.91 2.14
C VAL A 96 12.58 6.37 2.01
N PHE A 97 13.20 7.09 1.07
CA PHE A 97 12.85 8.47 0.79
C PHE A 97 11.66 8.55 -0.18
N THR A 98 10.72 9.46 0.08
CA THR A 98 9.63 9.83 -0.83
C THR A 98 9.55 11.34 -0.94
N ASN A 99 9.29 11.89 -2.13
CA ASN A 99 9.20 13.36 -2.29
C ASN A 99 7.92 13.94 -1.66
N VAL A 100 6.90 13.11 -1.46
CA VAL A 100 5.67 13.45 -0.73
C VAL A 100 5.56 12.60 0.54
N PRO A 101 5.09 13.17 1.67
CA PRO A 101 4.85 12.38 2.87
C PRO A 101 3.76 11.34 2.61
N ILE A 102 4.12 10.06 2.71
CA ILE A 102 3.18 8.94 2.61
C ILE A 102 3.51 7.89 3.66
N THR A 103 2.49 7.11 4.01
CA THR A 103 2.65 5.83 4.70
C THR A 103 2.22 4.75 3.73
N TYR A 104 3.12 3.81 3.44
CA TYR A 104 2.82 2.65 2.60
C TYR A 104 3.34 1.40 3.29
N VAL A 105 2.43 0.48 3.60
CA VAL A 105 2.68 -0.69 4.43
C VAL A 105 2.02 -1.89 3.78
N HIS A 106 2.75 -3.01 3.71
CA HIS A 106 2.17 -4.30 3.37
C HIS A 106 1.85 -5.05 4.67
N PHE A 107 0.56 -5.28 4.93
CA PHE A 107 0.10 -6.03 6.09
C PHE A 107 -0.20 -7.48 5.71
N THR A 108 0.17 -8.41 6.59
CA THR A 108 -0.29 -9.80 6.57
C THR A 108 -0.94 -10.11 7.90
N LEU A 109 -2.21 -10.52 7.86
CA LEU A 109 -2.99 -10.89 9.05
C LEU A 109 -3.29 -12.38 8.98
N THR A 110 -2.80 -13.16 9.96
CA THR A 110 -3.12 -14.59 10.08
C THR A 110 -4.35 -14.78 10.97
N CYS A 111 -5.33 -15.54 10.52
CA CYS A 111 -6.59 -15.75 11.25
C CYS A 111 -6.33 -16.43 12.63
N PRO A 112 -6.90 -15.94 13.75
CA PRO A 112 -7.63 -14.67 13.90
C PRO A 112 -6.68 -13.49 14.18
N ALA A 113 -6.95 -12.32 13.58
CA ALA A 113 -6.20 -11.10 13.83
C ALA A 113 -7.05 -9.83 13.63
N THR A 114 -6.84 -8.84 14.49
CA THR A 114 -7.39 -7.49 14.35
C THR A 114 -6.27 -6.47 14.56
N HIS A 115 -6.16 -5.49 13.66
CA HIS A 115 -5.21 -4.39 13.74
C HIS A 115 -5.93 -3.05 13.55
N PHE A 116 -5.60 -2.06 14.38
CA PHE A 116 -6.06 -0.69 14.21
C PHE A 116 -4.92 0.19 13.73
N HIS A 117 -4.93 0.53 12.45
CA HIS A 117 -3.92 1.40 11.87
C HIS A 117 -4.31 2.88 12.00
N PRO A 118 -3.49 3.74 12.63
CA PRO A 118 -3.78 5.16 12.73
C PRO A 118 -3.74 5.83 11.34
N LEU A 119 -4.68 6.73 11.09
CA LEU A 119 -4.76 7.53 9.88
C LEU A 119 -4.51 9.00 10.24
N PRO A 120 -3.38 9.60 9.80
CA PRO A 120 -3.13 11.02 10.00
C PRO A 120 -4.30 11.87 9.51
N VAL A 121 -4.64 12.93 10.25
CA VAL A 121 -5.87 13.72 10.01
C VAL A 121 -5.92 14.25 8.58
N HIS A 122 -4.78 14.61 8.00
CA HIS A 122 -4.68 15.20 6.66
C HIS A 122 -4.41 14.20 5.53
N HIS A 123 -4.35 12.89 5.81
CA HIS A 123 -4.08 11.88 4.79
C HIS A 123 -5.38 11.32 4.18
N ASN A 124 -5.39 11.17 2.86
CA ASN A 124 -6.25 10.17 2.24
C ASN A 124 -5.64 8.80 2.45
N ALA A 125 -6.47 7.78 2.59
CA ALA A 125 -6.02 6.40 2.71
C ALA A 125 -6.88 5.49 1.84
N PHE A 126 -6.30 4.38 1.42
CA PHE A 126 -7.03 3.25 0.87
C PHE A 126 -6.36 1.98 1.37
N VAL A 127 -7.11 0.88 1.34
CA VAL A 127 -6.59 -0.46 1.57
C VAL A 127 -6.93 -1.29 0.34
N TYR A 128 -5.93 -1.98 -0.20
CA TYR A 128 -6.08 -2.90 -1.31
C TYR A 128 -5.81 -4.32 -0.80
N VAL A 129 -6.76 -5.23 -1.02
CA VAL A 129 -6.63 -6.62 -0.61
C VAL A 129 -5.95 -7.40 -1.72
N ILE A 130 -4.73 -7.86 -1.49
CA ILE A 130 -3.99 -8.69 -2.45
C ILE A 130 -4.58 -10.10 -2.53
N SER A 131 -4.78 -10.73 -1.38
CA SER A 131 -5.23 -12.11 -1.27
C SER A 131 -6.00 -12.34 0.03
N GLY A 132 -6.86 -13.35 0.03
CA GLY A 132 -7.68 -13.72 1.20
C GLY A 132 -8.95 -12.88 1.31
N SER A 133 -9.54 -12.87 2.50
CA SER A 133 -10.75 -12.13 2.82
C SER A 133 -10.74 -11.66 4.27
N GLY A 134 -11.62 -10.73 4.62
CA GLY A 134 -11.66 -10.15 5.96
C GLY A 134 -12.63 -8.98 6.05
N ARG A 135 -12.36 -8.08 7.00
CA ARG A 135 -13.13 -6.83 7.16
C ARG A 135 -12.19 -5.64 7.27
N ILE A 136 -12.58 -4.52 6.65
CA ILE A 136 -11.85 -3.26 6.71
C ILE A 136 -12.81 -2.15 7.14
N GLY A 137 -12.59 -1.59 8.33
CA GLY A 137 -13.47 -0.58 8.91
C GLY A 137 -14.95 -1.01 8.92
N GLY A 138 -15.23 -2.27 9.21
CA GLY A 138 -16.57 -2.86 9.23
C GLY A 138 -17.14 -3.33 7.89
N GLU A 139 -16.43 -3.11 6.77
CA GLU A 139 -16.85 -3.57 5.44
C GLU A 139 -16.23 -4.94 5.14
N SER A 140 -17.04 -5.93 4.74
CA SER A 140 -16.52 -7.23 4.30
C SER A 140 -15.79 -7.09 2.97
N VAL A 141 -14.62 -7.70 2.85
CA VAL A 141 -13.76 -7.60 1.67
C VAL A 141 -13.19 -8.96 1.30
N GLU A 142 -12.88 -9.10 0.02
CA GLU A 142 -12.19 -10.26 -0.57
C GLU A 142 -11.02 -9.78 -1.43
N ALA A 143 -10.24 -10.73 -1.97
CA ALA A 143 -9.13 -10.42 -2.86
C ALA A 143 -9.54 -9.43 -3.97
N HIS A 144 -8.65 -8.48 -4.24
CA HIS A 144 -8.80 -7.38 -5.20
C HIS A 144 -9.87 -6.32 -4.84
N SER A 145 -10.41 -6.36 -3.62
CA SER A 145 -11.23 -5.26 -3.08
C SER A 145 -10.40 -4.02 -2.76
N VAL A 146 -10.98 -2.84 -2.96
CA VAL A 146 -10.41 -1.55 -2.55
C VAL A 146 -11.38 -0.85 -1.60
N VAL A 147 -10.93 -0.50 -0.39
CA VAL A 147 -11.68 0.36 0.54
C VAL A 147 -10.98 1.70 0.65
N GLN A 148 -11.69 2.79 0.33
CA GLN A 148 -11.15 4.15 0.39
C GLN A 148 -11.61 4.86 1.66
N LYS A 149 -10.67 5.49 2.37
CA LYS A 149 -10.93 6.35 3.53
C LYS A 149 -10.40 7.76 3.21
N VAL A 150 -11.24 8.52 2.52
CA VAL A 150 -10.97 9.92 2.15
C VAL A 150 -11.17 10.81 3.38
N HIS A 151 -10.41 11.90 3.46
CA HIS A 151 -10.62 12.91 4.49
C HIS A 151 -12.06 13.48 4.42
N ALA A 152 -12.82 13.34 5.51
CA ALA A 152 -14.04 14.11 5.78
C ALA A 152 -13.69 15.21 6.78
N SER A 153 -14.22 16.41 6.57
CA SER A 153 -13.73 17.68 7.15
C SER A 153 -13.78 17.82 8.67
N ILE A 154 -14.24 16.83 9.44
CA ILE A 154 -14.37 16.95 10.91
C ILE A 154 -14.17 15.58 11.59
N SER A 155 -13.06 15.39 12.31
CA SER A 155 -12.93 14.67 13.60
C SER A 155 -11.48 14.37 13.97
N SER A 156 -11.25 14.18 15.28
CA SER A 156 -10.01 13.73 15.93
C SER A 156 -9.51 12.38 15.41
N ALA A 157 -8.26 12.03 15.79
CA ALA A 157 -7.56 10.74 15.58
C ALA A 157 -8.37 9.67 14.83
N ARG A 158 -8.19 9.60 13.51
CA ARG A 158 -8.80 8.58 12.66
C ARG A 158 -7.96 7.30 12.73
N ARG A 159 -8.61 6.15 12.62
CA ARG A 159 -7.96 4.85 12.44
C ARG A 159 -8.81 3.98 11.52
N THR A 160 -8.18 3.02 10.85
CA THR A 160 -8.89 1.96 10.14
C THR A 160 -8.64 0.63 10.82
N GLU A 161 -9.70 -0.15 10.98
CA GLU A 161 -9.63 -1.53 11.43
C GLU A 161 -9.30 -2.42 10.23
N LEU A 162 -8.38 -3.36 10.42
CA LEU A 162 -8.08 -4.47 9.53
C LEU A 162 -8.34 -5.75 10.32
N GLU A 163 -9.19 -6.62 9.81
CA GLU A 163 -9.61 -7.82 10.51
C GLU A 163 -9.53 -9.03 9.58
N ASN A 164 -8.93 -10.11 10.08
CA ASN A 164 -9.02 -11.43 9.48
C ASN A 164 -9.49 -12.42 10.56
N GLY A 165 -10.78 -12.78 10.54
CA GLY A 165 -11.40 -13.69 11.49
C GLY A 165 -12.01 -13.01 12.73
N GLN A 166 -13.24 -13.46 13.05
CA GLN A 166 -14.18 -13.09 14.13
C GLN A 166 -15.12 -11.88 13.93
N GLY A 167 -16.21 -12.19 13.20
CA GLY A 167 -17.48 -11.46 13.17
C GLY A 167 -18.56 -12.23 12.42
N GLY A 168 -19.11 -13.30 13.03
CA GLY A 168 -20.38 -13.94 12.63
C GLY A 168 -20.41 -14.95 11.48
N ASN A 169 -19.41 -15.01 10.57
CA ASN A 169 -19.45 -16.00 9.48
C ASN A 169 -18.10 -16.37 8.82
N THR A 170 -16.97 -16.03 9.43
CA THR A 170 -15.63 -16.38 8.93
C THR A 170 -15.05 -17.52 9.76
N THR A 171 -15.11 -18.75 9.24
CA THR A 171 -14.28 -19.86 9.73
C THR A 171 -12.82 -19.53 9.41
N CYS A 172 -12.05 -19.15 10.44
CA CYS A 172 -10.76 -19.81 10.59
C CYS A 172 -11.05 -21.32 10.81
#